data_AF-A0A450ZCH9-F1
#
_entry.id   AF-A0A450ZCH9-F1
#
_cell.length_a   1.000
_cell.length_b   1.000
_cell.length_c   1.000
_cell.angle_alpha   90.00
_cell.angle_beta   90.00
_cell.angle_gamma   90.00
#
_symmetry.space_group_name_H-M   'P 1'
#
loop_
_entity.id
_entity.type
_entity.pdbx_description
1 polymer ?
#
loop_
_entity_poly.entity_id
_entity_poly.type
_entity_poly.pdbx_seq_one_letter_code
_entity_poly.pdbx_strand_id
1 'polypeptide(L)' 'AEGRAEGRAEGRAEGRAEGETVALRRLLAQRFGDLPDWVEERLAEASASQLATWSTQILEVTSLAALFEVETGL' A
#
# COMPACT_ATOMS: atom_id res chain seq x y z
N ALA A 1 29.71 -14.16 -8.89
CA ALA A 1 28.65 -13.75 -9.85
C ALA A 1 27.30 -13.57 -9.15
N GLU A 2 27.00 -14.36 -8.11
CA GLU A 2 25.79 -14.28 -7.27
C GLU A 2 25.43 -12.90 -6.74
N GLY A 3 26.37 -12.17 -6.11
CA GLY A 3 26.03 -10.87 -5.49
C GLY A 3 25.48 -9.80 -6.45
N ARG A 4 25.76 -9.87 -7.77
CA ARG A 4 25.15 -8.97 -8.76
C ARG A 4 23.76 -9.42 -9.23
N ALA A 5 23.43 -10.69 -9.06
CA ALA A 5 22.10 -11.23 -9.38
C ALA A 5 21.14 -10.95 -8.22
N GLU A 6 21.60 -11.17 -6.99
CA GLU A 6 20.87 -10.91 -5.74
C GLU A 6 20.53 -9.42 -5.59
N GLY A 7 21.51 -8.53 -5.69
CA GLY A 7 21.24 -7.08 -5.60
C GLY A 7 20.32 -6.52 -6.70
N ARG A 8 20.26 -7.16 -7.89
CA ARG A 8 19.28 -6.81 -8.94
C ARG A 8 17.89 -7.38 -8.67
N ALA A 9 17.79 -8.47 -7.92
CA ALA A 9 16.50 -9.03 -7.50
C ALA A 9 15.91 -8.17 -6.38
N GLU A 10 16.70 -7.85 -5.37
CA GLU A 10 16.32 -6.98 -4.24
C GLU A 10 15.88 -5.60 -4.74
N GLY A 11 16.71 -4.89 -5.51
CA GLY A 11 16.35 -3.55 -6.00
C GLY A 11 15.11 -3.52 -6.91
N ARG A 12 14.80 -4.63 -7.61
CA ARG A 12 13.54 -4.74 -8.37
C ARG A 12 12.34 -5.02 -7.48
N ALA A 13 12.52 -5.74 -6.38
CA ALA A 13 11.46 -5.99 -5.41
C ALA A 13 11.12 -4.70 -4.64
N GLU A 14 12.13 -3.99 -4.15
CA GLU A 14 12.00 -2.70 -3.47
C GLU A 14 11.32 -1.66 -4.37
N GLY A 15 11.86 -1.46 -5.59
CA GLY A 15 11.27 -0.48 -6.53
C GLY A 15 9.84 -0.81 -6.95
N ARG A 16 9.44 -2.09 -6.94
CA ARG A 16 8.05 -2.49 -7.17
C ARG A 16 7.17 -2.12 -5.97
N ALA A 17 7.61 -2.44 -4.75
CA ALA A 17 6.85 -2.12 -3.54
C ALA A 17 6.66 -0.61 -3.38
N GLU A 18 7.72 0.18 -3.57
CA GLU A 18 7.64 1.66 -3.53
C GLU A 18 6.67 2.20 -4.58
N GLY A 19 6.75 1.69 -5.82
CA GLY A 19 5.84 2.09 -6.89
C GLY A 19 4.38 1.77 -6.60
N GLU A 20 4.13 0.62 -5.97
CA GLU A 20 2.79 0.18 -5.57
C GLU A 20 2.23 1.04 -4.44
N THR A 21 3.04 1.35 -3.42
CA THR A 21 2.66 2.30 -2.35
C THR A 21 2.25 3.66 -2.90
N VAL A 22 3.04 4.22 -3.82
CA VAL A 22 2.74 5.52 -4.46
C VAL A 22 1.45 5.45 -5.27
N ALA A 23 1.23 4.36 -6.01
CA ALA A 23 0.02 4.18 -6.80
C ALA A 23 -1.22 4.06 -5.91
N LEU A 24 -1.16 3.22 -4.87
CA LEU A 24 -2.26 3.02 -3.94
C LEU A 24 -2.59 4.30 -3.18
N ARG A 25 -1.58 5.04 -2.70
CA ARG A 25 -1.77 6.35 -2.06
C ARG A 25 -2.57 7.32 -2.94
N ARG A 26 -2.25 7.39 -4.23
CA ARG A 26 -2.97 8.26 -5.19
C ARG A 26 -4.41 7.81 -5.37
N LEU A 27 -4.67 6.50 -5.45
CA LEU A 27 -6.03 5.97 -5.58
C LEU A 27 -6.86 6.25 -4.32
N LEU A 28 -6.26 6.09 -3.14
CA LEU A 28 -6.90 6.40 -1.86
C LEU A 28 -7.27 7.89 -1.80
N ALA A 29 -6.32 8.78 -2.13
CA ALA A 29 -6.57 10.21 -2.12
C ALA A 29 -7.65 10.62 -3.12
N GLN A 30 -7.66 9.99 -4.30
CA GLN A 30 -8.65 10.26 -5.35
C GLN A 30 -10.07 9.82 -4.93
N ARG A 31 -10.20 8.76 -4.15
CA ARG A 31 -11.49 8.16 -3.78
C ARG A 31 -12.05 8.70 -2.46
N PHE A 32 -11.18 8.93 -1.50
CA PHE A 32 -11.54 9.28 -0.12
C PHE A 32 -11.17 10.72 0.27
N GLY A 33 -10.42 11.44 -0.58
CA GLY A 33 -9.94 12.79 -0.30
C GLY A 33 -8.66 12.80 0.52
N ASP A 34 -8.51 13.79 1.39
CA ASP A 34 -7.31 13.91 2.23
C ASP A 34 -7.13 12.66 3.11
N LEU A 35 -5.92 12.08 3.05
CA LEU A 35 -5.59 10.88 3.80
C LEU A 35 -5.16 11.24 5.22
N PRO A 36 -5.81 10.69 6.26
CA PRO A 36 -5.34 10.85 7.64
C PRO A 36 -3.95 10.25 7.85
N ASP A 37 -3.20 10.76 8.83
CA ASP A 37 -1.84 10.31 9.12
C ASP A 37 -1.73 8.79 9.35
N TRP A 38 -2.73 8.19 10.01
CA TRP A 38 -2.75 6.74 10.25
C TRP A 38 -2.80 5.92 8.95
N VAL A 39 -3.38 6.45 7.87
CA VAL A 39 -3.38 5.79 6.55
C VAL A 39 -1.98 5.84 5.94
N GLU A 40 -1.30 6.98 6.08
CA GLU A 40 0.06 7.15 5.58
C GLU A 40 1.04 6.22 6.32
N GLU A 41 0.89 6.08 7.63
CA GLU A 41 1.64 5.12 8.44
C GLU A 41 1.38 3.68 7.98
N ARG A 42 0.12 3.31 7.76
CA ARG A 42 -0.23 1.97 7.25
C ARG A 42 0.37 1.68 5.88
N LEU A 43 0.40 2.66 4.98
CA LEU A 43 1.02 2.52 3.67
C LEU A 43 2.54 2.39 3.73
N ALA A 44 3.18 3.08 4.68
CA ALA A 44 4.62 3.01 4.88
C ALA A 44 5.08 1.67 5.48
N GLU A 45 4.27 1.06 6.34
CA GLU A 45 4.55 -0.22 6.98
C GLU A 45 4.04 -1.43 6.19
N ALA A 46 3.34 -1.20 5.08
CA ALA A 46 2.71 -2.25 4.31
C ALA A 46 3.73 -3.17 3.63
N SER A 47 3.50 -4.47 3.78
CA SER A 47 4.14 -5.46 2.91
C SER A 47 3.57 -5.41 1.49
N ALA A 48 4.33 -5.89 0.50
CA ALA A 48 3.88 -5.97 -0.89
C ALA A 48 2.57 -6.77 -1.05
N SER A 49 2.34 -7.79 -0.23
CA SER A 49 1.09 -8.57 -0.26
C SER A 49 -0.11 -7.77 0.26
N GLN A 50 0.09 -6.93 1.28
CA GLN A 50 -0.95 -6.02 1.78
C GLN A 50 -1.28 -4.96 0.74
N LEU A 51 -0.27 -4.34 0.12
CA LEU A 51 -0.46 -3.37 -0.97
C LEU A 51 -1.25 -3.97 -2.14
N ALA A 52 -0.93 -5.20 -2.54
CA ALA A 52 -1.65 -5.89 -3.61
C ALA A 52 -3.11 -6.19 -3.23
N THR A 53 -3.34 -6.59 -1.98
CA THR A 53 -4.68 -6.86 -1.45
C THR A 53 -5.52 -5.59 -1.40
N TRP A 54 -4.96 -4.49 -0.88
CA TRP A 54 -5.67 -3.22 -0.82
C TRP A 54 -5.93 -2.63 -2.22
N SER A 55 -5.04 -2.87 -3.17
CA SER A 55 -5.20 -2.41 -4.56
C SER A 55 -6.41 -3.02 -5.26
N THR A 56 -6.86 -4.21 -4.84
CA THR A 56 -8.11 -4.80 -5.35
C THR A 56 -9.31 -4.38 -4.52
N GLN A 57 -9.19 -4.43 -3.18
CA GLN A 57 -10.27 -4.08 -2.25
C GLN A 57 -10.70 -2.62 -2.32
N ILE A 58 -9.79 -1.70 -2.68
CA ILE A 58 -10.09 -0.27 -2.84
C ILE A 58 -11.19 0.01 -3.86
N LEU A 59 -11.54 -0.94 -4.72
CA LEU A 59 -12.65 -0.79 -5.67
C LEU A 59 -14.01 -1.16 -5.05
N GLU A 60 -14.01 -1.90 -3.94
CA GLU A 60 -15.19 -2.52 -3.35
C GLU A 60 -15.63 -1.87 -2.04
N VAL A 61 -14.67 -1.62 -1.13
CA VAL A 61 -14.93 -1.04 0.20
C VAL A 61 -15.48 0.38 0.10
N THR A 62 -16.14 0.93 1.11
CA THR A 62 -16.69 2.31 1.03
C THR A 62 -16.02 3.29 1.98
N SER A 63 -15.03 2.85 2.75
CA SER A 63 -14.30 3.68 3.69
C SER A 63 -12.86 3.20 3.87
N LEU A 64 -12.00 4.10 4.34
CA LEU A 64 -10.62 3.77 4.74
C LEU A 64 -10.62 2.74 5.88
N ALA A 65 -11.48 2.89 6.88
CA ALA A 65 -11.57 1.95 7.99
C ALA A 65 -11.90 0.52 7.53
N ALA A 66 -12.80 0.36 6.56
CA ALA A 66 -13.12 -0.94 5.98
C ALA A 66 -11.93 -1.54 5.19
N LEU A 67 -11.17 -0.72 4.46
CA LEU A 67 -10.00 -1.18 3.71
C LEU A 67 -8.87 -1.68 4.62
N PHE A 68 -8.63 -0.96 5.71
CA PHE A 68 -7.56 -1.25 6.65
C PHE A 68 -8.02 -2.11 7.84
N GLU A 69 -9.27 -2.61 7.80
CA GLU A 69 -9.92 -3.41 8.85
C GLU A 69 -9.74 -2.80 10.26
N VAL A 70 -9.76 -1.47 10.34
CA VAL A 70 -9.68 -0.77 11.62
C VAL A 70 -11.08 -0.76 12.23
N GLU A 71 -11.27 -1.46 13.35
CA GLU A 71 -12.48 -1.31 14.16
C GLU A 71 -12.60 0.15 14.57
N THR A 72 -13.55 0.87 13.96
CA THR A 72 -14.00 2.16 14.48
C THR A 72 -14.76 1.87 15.75
N GLY A 73 -14.06 1.85 16.88
CA GLY A 73 -14.68 1.84 18.20
C GLY A 73 -15.50 3.11 18.37
N LEU A 74 -16.81 3.00 18.17
CA LEU A 74 -17.83 3.97 18.53
C LEU A 74 -18.87 3.28 19.42
#